data_AF-A0A7S4A6G0-F1
#
_entry.id   AF-A0A7S4A6G0-F1
#
_cell.length_a   1.000
_cell.length_b   1.000
_cell.length_c   1.000
_cell.angle_alpha   90.00
_cell.angle_beta   90.00
_cell.angle_gamma   90.00
#
_symmetry.space_group_name_H-M   'P 1'
#
loop_
_entity.id
_entity.type
_entity.pdbx_description
1 polymer ?
#
loop_
_entity_poly.entity_id
_entity_poly.type
_entity_poly.pdbx_seq_one_letter_code
_entity_poly.pdbx_strand_id
1 'polypeptide(L)'
;MSQGVIKKLAQHGAAALKPRKVPTAPGQVNPWRRPLVSRREAAVARKQALRDGTFGTFDPAKGGWLREWDPVRAPRVLIPPKGHKRDRTRAERFRNVEARLRDMPRLIEEHRKTVQARKPPPGVETLLKRLVRRRK
;
A
#
# COMPACT_ATOMS: atom_id res chain seq x y z
N MET A 1 -24.26 -27.65 -16.20
CA MET A 1 -23.89 -26.30 -16.66
C MET A 1 -25.11 -25.65 -17.31
N SER A 2 -25.28 -24.32 -17.33
CA SER A 2 -26.45 -23.73 -18.02
C SER A 2 -26.29 -23.79 -19.55
N GLN A 3 -27.38 -24.09 -20.27
CA GLN A 3 -27.38 -24.23 -21.73
C GLN A 3 -26.89 -22.96 -22.45
N GLY A 4 -27.23 -21.78 -21.92
CA GLY A 4 -26.74 -20.51 -22.45
C GLY A 4 -25.22 -20.33 -22.33
N VAL A 5 -24.60 -20.87 -21.28
CA VAL A 5 -23.13 -20.85 -21.13
C VAL A 5 -22.49 -21.85 -22.07
N ILE A 6 -23.04 -23.06 -22.19
CA ILE A 6 -22.55 -24.09 -23.12
C ILE A 6 -22.55 -23.54 -24.56
N LYS A 7 -23.66 -22.94 -25.01
CA LYS A 7 -23.75 -22.35 -26.36
C LYS A 7 -22.70 -21.27 -26.62
N LYS A 8 -22.49 -20.35 -25.66
CA LYS A 8 -21.48 -19.29 -25.77
C LYS A 8 -20.05 -19.84 -25.80
N LEU A 9 -19.77 -20.87 -25.00
CA LEU A 9 -18.46 -21.54 -24.98
C LEU A 9 -18.23 -22.39 -26.23
N ALA A 10 -19.25 -23.06 -26.75
CA ALA A 10 -19.13 -23.81 -28.00
C ALA A 10 -18.87 -22.88 -29.20
N GLN A 11 -19.52 -21.71 -29.24
CA GLN A 11 -19.39 -20.77 -30.36
C GLN A 11 -18.10 -19.94 -30.32
N HIS A 12 -17.63 -19.57 -29.14
CA HIS A 12 -16.51 -18.61 -28.99
C HIS A 12 -15.33 -19.15 -28.18
N GLY A 13 -15.43 -20.35 -27.60
CA GLY A 13 -14.39 -20.95 -26.77
C GLY A 13 -13.94 -20.03 -25.64
N ALA A 14 -12.63 -19.94 -25.45
CA ALA A 14 -12.00 -19.09 -24.45
C ALA A 14 -12.31 -17.59 -24.62
N ALA A 15 -12.64 -17.13 -25.83
CA ALA A 15 -12.93 -15.72 -26.08
C ALA A 15 -14.23 -15.27 -25.40
N ALA A 16 -15.18 -16.19 -25.14
CA ALA A 16 -16.40 -15.87 -24.38
C ALA A 16 -16.11 -15.42 -22.94
N LEU A 17 -14.96 -15.85 -22.38
CA LEU A 17 -14.54 -15.55 -21.02
C LEU A 17 -13.73 -14.25 -20.91
N LYS A 18 -13.27 -13.71 -22.04
CA LYS A 18 -12.41 -12.51 -22.10
C LYS A 18 -13.20 -11.27 -22.54
N PRO A 19 -12.86 -10.08 -22.05
CA PRO A 19 -13.41 -8.84 -22.60
C PRO A 19 -12.94 -8.66 -24.05
N ARG A 20 -13.78 -8.04 -24.89
CA ARG A 20 -13.47 -7.78 -26.30
C ARG A 20 -13.39 -6.29 -26.58
N LYS A 21 -12.45 -5.88 -27.43
CA LYS A 21 -12.37 -4.52 -27.96
C LYS A 21 -13.25 -4.43 -29.20
N VAL A 22 -14.10 -3.41 -29.24
CA VAL A 22 -14.98 -3.10 -30.38
C VAL A 22 -14.46 -1.82 -31.03
N PRO A 23 -14.43 -1.74 -32.37
CA PRO A 23 -14.09 -0.49 -33.06
C PRO A 23 -15.07 0.62 -32.66
N THR A 24 -14.54 1.76 -32.24
CA THR A 24 -15.32 2.91 -31.76
C THR A 24 -15.23 4.06 -32.75
N ALA A 25 -16.36 4.76 -32.95
CA ALA A 25 -16.40 6.00 -33.70
C ALA A 25 -15.68 7.15 -32.94
N PRO A 26 -15.28 8.23 -33.63
CA PRO A 26 -14.72 9.41 -32.99
C PRO A 26 -15.68 9.93 -31.91
N GLY A 27 -15.20 10.10 -30.68
CA GLY A 27 -15.99 10.62 -29.54
C GLY A 27 -16.50 9.57 -28.54
N GLN A 28 -16.32 8.27 -28.77
CA GLN A 28 -16.72 7.24 -27.80
C GLN A 28 -15.61 6.92 -26.79
N VAL A 29 -15.92 7.01 -25.49
CA VAL A 29 -14.93 6.98 -24.38
C VAL A 29 -14.38 5.59 -24.07
N ASN A 30 -15.12 4.50 -24.34
CA ASN A 30 -14.70 3.15 -23.97
C ASN A 30 -14.94 2.09 -25.06
N PRO A 31 -13.89 1.54 -25.68
CA PRO A 31 -13.99 0.51 -26.72
C PRO A 31 -14.16 -0.91 -26.16
N TRP A 32 -14.14 -1.12 -24.85
CA TRP A 32 -14.18 -2.46 -24.25
C TRP A 32 -15.59 -2.91 -23.90
N ARG A 33 -15.94 -4.12 -24.36
CA ARG A 33 -17.17 -4.81 -23.98
C ARG A 33 -16.88 -5.93 -22.98
N ARG A 34 -17.85 -6.13 -22.10
CA ARG A 34 -17.84 -7.21 -21.10
C ARG A 34 -17.75 -8.59 -21.78
N PRO A 35 -17.18 -9.60 -21.10
CA PRO A 35 -17.18 -10.97 -21.60
C PRO A 35 -18.62 -11.48 -21.80
N LEU A 36 -18.80 -12.42 -22.73
CA LEU A 36 -20.09 -13.01 -23.06
C LEU A 36 -20.63 -13.89 -21.91
N VAL A 37 -19.71 -14.49 -21.15
CA VAL A 37 -19.99 -15.26 -19.92
C VAL A 37 -19.44 -14.46 -18.75
N SER A 38 -20.28 -14.20 -17.75
CA SER A 38 -19.85 -13.47 -16.56
C SER A 38 -18.88 -14.30 -15.71
N ARG A 39 -18.07 -13.64 -14.88
CA ARG A 39 -17.14 -14.34 -13.97
C ARG A 39 -17.83 -15.33 -13.04
N ARG A 40 -19.05 -15.01 -12.59
CA ARG A 40 -19.85 -15.90 -11.72
C ARG A 40 -20.30 -17.14 -12.47
N GLU A 41 -20.86 -16.97 -13.66
CA GLU A 41 -21.30 -18.08 -14.50
C GLU A 41 -20.14 -18.99 -14.88
N ALA A 42 -18.99 -18.42 -15.26
CA ALA A 42 -17.76 -19.15 -15.54
C ALA A 42 -17.29 -19.97 -14.32
N ALA A 43 -17.29 -19.38 -13.12
CA ALA A 43 -16.89 -20.09 -11.91
C ALA A 43 -17.86 -21.23 -11.55
N VAL A 44 -19.17 -21.04 -11.73
CA VAL A 44 -20.18 -22.09 -11.51
C VAL A 44 -20.01 -23.21 -12.53
N ALA A 45 -19.86 -22.87 -13.82
CA ALA A 45 -19.62 -23.81 -14.91
C ALA A 45 -18.37 -24.67 -14.65
N ARG A 46 -17.27 -24.05 -14.25
CA ARG A 46 -16.03 -24.75 -13.88
C ARG A 46 -16.22 -25.69 -12.68
N LYS A 47 -16.90 -25.24 -11.62
CA LYS A 47 -17.20 -26.09 -10.45
C LYS A 47 -18.05 -27.30 -10.84
N GLN A 48 -19.00 -27.10 -11.73
CA GLN A 48 -19.88 -28.16 -12.20
C GLN A 48 -19.11 -29.17 -13.05
N ALA A 49 -18.25 -28.71 -13.97
CA ALA A 49 -17.38 -29.60 -14.76
C ALA A 49 -16.43 -30.43 -13.88
N LEU A 50 -15.90 -29.85 -12.79
CA LEU A 50 -15.10 -30.58 -11.81
C LEU A 50 -15.92 -31.64 -11.07
N ARG A 51 -17.16 -31.33 -10.71
CA ARG A 51 -18.07 -32.27 -10.03
C ARG A 51 -18.47 -33.44 -10.94
N ASP A 52 -18.71 -33.14 -12.21
CA ASP A 52 -19.22 -34.09 -13.21
C ASP A 52 -18.08 -34.88 -13.90
N GLY A 53 -16.81 -34.62 -13.55
CA GLY A 53 -15.64 -35.28 -14.14
C GLY A 53 -15.33 -34.85 -15.58
N THR A 54 -15.94 -33.78 -16.08
CA THR A 54 -15.77 -33.25 -17.45
C THR A 54 -14.75 -32.09 -17.51
N PHE A 55 -13.85 -32.02 -16.53
CA PHE A 55 -12.76 -31.05 -16.54
C PHE A 55 -11.58 -31.58 -17.36
N GLY A 56 -11.10 -30.77 -18.31
CA GLY A 56 -10.08 -31.13 -19.29
C GLY A 56 -10.65 -31.44 -20.68
N THR A 57 -11.94 -31.73 -20.78
CA THR A 57 -12.65 -31.97 -22.05
C THR A 57 -13.84 -31.02 -22.18
N PHE A 58 -14.28 -30.78 -23.42
CA PHE A 58 -15.47 -29.97 -23.68
C PHE A 58 -16.27 -30.59 -24.82
N ASP A 59 -17.53 -30.91 -24.54
CA ASP A 59 -18.49 -31.39 -25.53
C ASP A 59 -19.60 -30.33 -25.70
N PRO A 60 -19.90 -29.85 -26.92
CA PRO A 60 -21.00 -28.93 -27.17
C PRO A 60 -22.38 -29.41 -26.70
N ALA A 61 -22.61 -30.72 -26.60
CA ALA A 61 -23.89 -31.29 -26.18
C ALA A 61 -24.02 -31.38 -24.64
N LYS A 62 -22.95 -31.83 -23.97
CA LYS A 62 -22.96 -32.10 -22.51
C LYS A 62 -22.34 -30.96 -21.69
N GLY A 63 -21.58 -30.09 -22.33
CA GLY A 63 -20.72 -29.11 -21.70
C GLY A 63 -19.38 -29.70 -21.29
N GLY A 64 -18.67 -28.98 -20.42
CA GLY A 64 -17.35 -29.35 -19.94
C GLY A 64 -16.51 -28.10 -19.70
N TRP A 65 -15.25 -28.28 -19.32
CA TRP A 65 -14.35 -27.15 -19.10
C TRP A 65 -12.93 -27.50 -19.50
N LEU A 66 -12.39 -26.83 -20.51
CA LEU A 66 -11.01 -27.03 -20.92
C LEU A 66 -10.03 -26.41 -19.90
N ARG A 67 -8.92 -27.08 -19.64
CA ARG A 67 -7.88 -26.61 -18.71
C ARG A 67 -7.29 -25.26 -19.13
N GLU A 68 -7.19 -25.03 -20.43
CA GLU A 68 -6.67 -23.79 -21.02
C GLU A 68 -7.55 -22.55 -20.76
N TRP A 69 -8.81 -22.76 -20.37
CA TRP A 69 -9.73 -21.67 -20.04
C TRP A 69 -9.51 -21.11 -18.63
N ASP A 70 -8.73 -21.80 -17.79
CA ASP A 70 -8.37 -21.30 -16.48
C ASP A 70 -7.39 -20.12 -16.59
N PRO A 71 -7.59 -19.04 -15.82
CA PRO A 71 -6.66 -17.93 -15.82
C PRO A 71 -5.33 -18.34 -15.18
N VAL A 72 -4.23 -18.18 -15.91
CA VAL A 72 -2.88 -18.31 -15.36
C VAL A 72 -2.67 -17.19 -14.34
N ARG A 73 -2.60 -17.54 -13.06
CA ARG A 73 -2.28 -16.58 -12.00
C ARG A 73 -0.77 -16.54 -11.83
N ALA A 74 -0.19 -15.34 -11.93
CA ALA A 74 1.20 -15.15 -11.52
C ALA A 74 1.35 -15.54 -10.04
N PRO A 75 2.45 -16.22 -9.66
CA PRO A 75 2.72 -16.51 -8.26
C PRO A 75 2.77 -15.18 -7.48
N ARG A 76 2.08 -15.14 -6.34
CA ARG A 76 2.22 -14.01 -5.42
C ARG A 76 3.57 -14.13 -4.74
N VAL A 77 4.51 -13.26 -5.10
CA VAL A 77 5.77 -13.13 -4.35
C VAL A 77 5.43 -12.50 -3.00
N LEU A 78 5.73 -13.19 -1.91
CA LEU A 78 5.55 -12.65 -0.56
C LEU A 78 6.61 -11.56 -0.35
N ILE A 79 6.16 -10.31 -0.32
CA ILE A 79 7.02 -9.18 0.00
C ILE A 79 7.20 -9.16 1.53
N PRO A 80 8.43 -9.05 2.04
CA PRO A 80 8.64 -8.94 3.48
C PRO A 80 7.89 -7.72 4.04
N PRO A 81 7.37 -7.81 5.28
CA PRO A 81 6.63 -6.72 5.87
C PRO A 81 7.53 -5.48 6.03
N LYS A 82 6.99 -4.31 5.69
CA LYS A 82 7.68 -3.01 5.80
C LYS A 82 8.21 -2.70 7.20
N GLY A 83 7.65 -3.31 8.24
CA GLY A 83 7.95 -3.01 9.64
C GLY A 83 7.36 -1.68 10.12
N HIS A 84 7.35 -1.45 11.43
CA HIS A 84 6.82 -0.22 12.00
C HIS A 84 7.75 0.97 11.74
N LYS A 85 7.21 2.19 11.78
CA LYS A 85 7.99 3.43 11.65
C LYS A 85 9.12 3.49 12.69
N ARG A 86 8.85 3.09 13.94
CA ARG A 86 9.82 3.12 15.06
C ARG A 86 11.05 2.24 14.81
N ASP A 87 10.88 1.11 14.12
CA ASP A 87 11.96 0.17 13.83
C ASP A 87 12.78 0.69 12.66
N ARG A 88 12.11 1.16 11.60
CA ARG A 88 12.75 1.75 10.41
C ARG A 88 13.59 2.99 10.74
N THR A 89 13.14 3.84 11.66
CA THR A 89 13.85 5.09 12.01
C THR A 89 14.74 4.95 13.25
N ARG A 90 14.89 3.75 13.83
CA ARG A 90 15.66 3.56 15.07
C ARG A 90 17.12 3.99 14.92
N ALA A 91 17.77 3.59 13.82
CA ALA A 91 19.17 3.92 13.56
C ALA A 91 19.40 5.43 13.37
N GLU A 92 18.50 6.08 12.64
CA GLU A 92 18.54 7.54 12.43
C GLU A 92 18.35 8.29 13.76
N ARG A 93 17.37 7.88 14.58
CA ARG A 93 17.16 8.45 15.91
C ARG A 93 18.40 8.31 16.79
N PHE A 94 19.06 7.15 16.75
CA PHE A 94 20.28 6.93 17.51
C PHE A 94 21.40 7.89 17.08
N ARG A 95 21.66 8.02 15.77
CA ARG A 95 22.67 8.96 15.24
C ARG A 95 22.40 10.40 15.67
N ASN A 96 21.14 10.82 15.65
CA ASN A 96 20.75 12.18 16.06
C ASN A 96 20.96 12.41 17.55
N VAL A 97 20.69 11.41 18.39
CA VAL A 97 20.96 11.49 19.84
C VAL A 97 22.45 11.56 20.09
N GLU A 98 23.24 10.71 19.43
CA GLU A 98 24.69 10.69 19.58
C GLU A 98 25.33 12.02 19.17
N ALA A 99 24.93 12.59 18.03
CA ALA A 99 25.41 13.90 17.58
C ALA A 99 25.12 15.01 18.61
N ARG A 100 23.90 15.02 19.17
CA ARG A 100 23.52 16.01 20.20
C ARG A 100 24.30 15.84 21.51
N LEU A 101 24.62 14.61 21.89
CA LEU A 101 25.44 14.35 23.07
C LEU A 101 26.88 14.85 22.88
N ARG A 102 27.44 14.69 21.67
CA ARG A 102 28.76 15.23 21.32
C ARG A 102 28.79 16.76 21.38
N ASP A 103 27.73 17.42 20.94
CA ASP A 103 27.63 18.89 20.96
C ASP A 103 27.30 19.49 22.35
N MET A 104 26.90 18.64 23.30
CA MET A 104 26.39 19.08 24.60
C MET A 104 27.37 19.95 25.42
N PRO A 105 28.68 19.64 25.51
CA PRO A 105 29.62 20.46 26.28
C PRO A 105 29.70 21.90 25.78
N ARG A 106 29.73 22.09 24.46
CA ARG A 106 29.76 23.42 23.83
C ARG A 106 28.49 24.22 24.18
N LEU A 107 27.32 23.59 24.05
CA LEU A 107 26.04 24.22 24.37
C LEU A 107 25.93 24.59 25.86
N ILE A 108 26.51 23.77 26.76
CA ILE A 108 26.57 24.08 28.19
C ILE A 108 27.42 25.33 28.44
N GLU A 109 28.58 25.45 27.80
CA GLU A 109 29.45 26.61 27.96
C GLU A 109 28.80 27.89 27.43
N GLU A 110 28.20 27.83 26.24
CA GLU A 110 27.43 28.94 25.66
C GLU A 110 26.30 29.36 26.60
N HIS A 111 25.56 28.40 27.15
CA HIS A 111 24.51 28.67 28.13
C HIS A 111 25.07 29.36 29.39
N ARG A 112 26.16 28.85 29.96
CA ARG A 112 26.81 29.46 31.14
C ARG A 112 27.24 30.91 30.87
N LYS A 113 27.85 31.17 29.70
CA LYS A 113 28.24 32.52 29.27
C LYS A 113 27.03 33.45 29.16
N THR A 114 25.95 33.01 28.51
CA THR A 114 24.73 33.83 28.39
C THR A 114 24.07 34.11 29.73
N VAL A 115 24.02 33.12 30.65
CA VAL A 115 23.52 33.32 32.01
C VAL A 115 24.38 34.32 32.78
N GLN A 116 25.70 34.26 32.62
CA GLN A 116 26.62 35.20 33.26
C GLN A 116 26.45 36.61 32.69
N ALA A 117 26.32 36.77 31.37
CA ALA A 117 26.09 38.06 30.72
C ALA A 117 24.75 38.70 31.12
N ARG A 118 23.73 37.89 31.44
CA ARG A 118 22.43 38.37 31.95
C ARG A 118 22.50 38.87 33.40
N LYS A 119 23.54 38.54 34.18
CA LYS A 119 23.67 39.04 35.55
C LYS A 119 23.93 40.54 35.49
N PRO A 120 23.23 41.36 36.32
CA PRO A 120 23.48 42.79 36.34
C PRO A 120 24.92 43.06 36.82
N PRO A 121 25.56 44.13 36.32
CA PRO A 121 26.94 44.42 36.66
C PRO A 121 27.09 44.63 38.17
N PRO A 122 28.16 44.09 38.79
CA PRO A 122 28.42 44.30 40.20
C PRO A 122 28.75 45.78 40.43
N GLY A 123 28.05 46.42 41.38
CA GLY A 123 28.20 47.84 41.68
C GLY A 123 27.37 48.28 42.88
N VAL A 124 27.64 49.50 43.37
CA VAL A 124 26.98 50.07 44.56
C VAL A 124 25.48 50.20 44.35
N GLU A 125 25.05 50.68 43.18
CA GLU A 125 23.62 50.82 42.84
C GLU A 125 22.88 49.47 42.80
N THR A 126 23.53 48.43 42.30
CA THR A 126 22.98 47.07 42.22
C THR A 126 22.83 46.46 43.62
N LEU A 127 23.80 46.70 44.52
CA LEU A 127 23.76 46.32 45.93
C LEU A 127 22.66 47.05 46.69
N LEU A 128 22.52 48.36 46.47
CA LEU A 128 21.51 49.20 47.13
C LEU A 128 20.10 48.79 46.69
N LYS A 129 19.87 48.60 45.38
CA LYS A 129 18.61 48.06 44.83
C LYS A 129 18.26 46.68 45.40
N ARG A 130 19.25 45.81 45.61
CA ARG A 130 19.06 44.49 46.23
C ARG A 130 18.68 44.56 47.70
N LEU A 131 19.32 45.44 48.48
CA LEU A 131 19.02 45.67 49.90
C LEU A 131 17.64 46.27 50.11
N VAL A 132 17.25 47.25 49.30
CA VAL A 132 15.93 47.90 49.34
C VAL A 132 14.81 46.90 49.01
N ARG A 133 15.01 46.06 47.99
CA ARG A 133 14.02 45.04 47.57
C ARG A 133 13.84 43.90 48.59
N ARG A 134 14.81 43.69 49.49
CA ARG A 134 14.76 42.68 50.57
C ARG A 134 14.03 43.15 51.83
N ARG A 135 13.80 44.45 51.99
CA ARG A 135 13.16 45.07 53.17
C ARG A 135 11.64 45.28 53.00
N LYS A 136 11.09 45.04 51.81
CA LYS A 136 9.65 44.86 51.57
C LYS A 136 9.33 43.37 51.57
#